data_AF-A0A2T4DCI1-F1
#
_entry.id   AF-A0A2T4DCI1-F1
#
_cell.length_a   1.000
_cell.length_b   1.000
_cell.length_c   1.000
_cell.angle_alpha   90.00
_cell.angle_beta   90.00
_cell.angle_gamma   90.00
#
_symmetry.space_group_name_H-M   'P 1'
#
loop_
_entity.id
_entity.type
_entity.pdbx_description
1 polymer ?
#
loop_
_entity_poly.entity_id
_entity_poly.type
_entity_poly.pdbx_seq_one_letter_code
_entity_poly.pdbx_strand_id
1 'polypeptide(L)' 'EGQSVTEPELLAFLENQFAKWWVPDAVVFLEEIPKTSVGKFLKAKLRDNVAEIYPKSLV' A
#
# COMPACT_ATOMS: atom_id res chain seq x y z
N GLU A 1 -6.75 7.66 20.13
CA GLU A 1 -6.05 6.38 20.34
C GLU A 1 -5.61 5.88 18.97
N GLY A 2 -4.32 5.62 18.76
CA GLY A 2 -3.82 5.13 17.48
C GLY A 2 -4.02 3.62 17.40
N GLN A 3 -4.82 3.14 16.45
CA GLN A 3 -4.94 1.72 16.18
C GLN A 3 -3.73 1.27 15.36
N SER A 4 -2.95 0.36 15.91
CA SER A 4 -1.91 -0.36 15.18
C SER A 4 -2.58 -1.50 14.44
N VAL A 5 -2.72 -1.37 13.12
CA VAL A 5 -3.23 -2.44 12.26
C VAL A 5 -2.06 -3.13 11.57
N THR A 6 -2.15 -4.44 11.42
CA THR A 6 -1.12 -5.23 10.72
C THR A 6 -1.51 -5.50 9.27
N GLU A 7 -0.52 -5.76 8.41
CA GLU A 7 -0.73 -6.18 7.02
C GLU A 7 -1.69 -7.38 6.87
N PRO A 8 -1.50 -8.52 7.59
CA PRO A 8 -2.39 -9.67 7.45
C PRO A 8 -3.83 -9.38 7.85
N GLU A 9 -4.06 -8.52 8.85
CA GLU A 9 -5.42 -8.10 9.23
C GLU A 9 -6.11 -7.28 8.13
N LEU A 10 -5.37 -6.39 7.47
CA LEU A 10 -5.90 -5.62 6.34
C LEU A 10 -6.20 -6.51 5.14
N LEU A 11 -5.31 -7.45 4.81
CA LEU A 11 -5.52 -8.39 3.71
C LEU A 11 -6.74 -9.29 3.97
N ALA A 12 -6.86 -9.87 5.16
CA ALA A 12 -8.02 -10.68 5.54
C ALA A 12 -9.34 -9.87 5.51
N PHE A 13 -9.28 -8.59 5.87
CA PHE A 13 -10.43 -7.69 5.78
C PHE A 13 -10.83 -7.39 4.33
N LEU A 14 -9.86 -7.24 3.43
CA LEU A 14 -10.11 -7.00 2.01
C LEU A 14 -10.62 -8.25 1.28
N GLU A 15 -10.10 -9.43 1.61
CA GLU A 15 -10.54 -10.71 1.04
C GLU A 15 -12.03 -11.00 1.29
N ASN A 16 -12.57 -10.57 2.42
CA ASN A 16 -13.98 -10.76 2.76
C ASN A 16 -14.92 -9.78 2.00
N GLN A 17 -14.39 -8.67 1.47
CA GLN A 17 -15.21 -7.62 0.83
C GLN A 17 -15.04 -7.56 -0.68
N PHE A 18 -13.92 -8.04 -1.21
CA PHE A 18 -13.58 -7.98 -2.63
C PHE A 18 -13.28 -9.36 -3.19
N ALA A 19 -13.42 -9.50 -4.50
CA ALA A 19 -12.97 -10.70 -5.18
C ALA A 19 -11.45 -10.85 -5.03
N LYS A 20 -10.98 -12.10 -4.95
CA LYS A 20 -9.55 -12.42 -4.70
C LYS A 20 -8.57 -11.69 -5.62
N TRP A 21 -8.93 -11.46 -6.89
CA TRP A 21 -8.07 -10.79 -7.88
C TRP A 21 -8.01 -9.26 -7.75
N TRP A 22 -8.77 -8.66 -6.82
CA TRP A 22 -8.66 -7.24 -6.45
C TRP A 22 -7.83 -7.02 -5.21
N VAL A 23 -7.57 -8.08 -4.44
CA VAL A 23 -6.79 -8.00 -3.21
C VAL A 23 -5.33 -7.77 -3.60
N PRO A 24 -4.66 -6.76 -3.01
CA PRO A 24 -3.25 -6.50 -3.30
C PRO A 24 -2.37 -7.61 -2.75
N ASP A 25 -1.24 -7.86 -3.41
CA ASP A 25 -0.27 -8.87 -2.97
C ASP A 25 0.53 -8.46 -1.72
N ALA A 26 0.68 -7.17 -1.45
CA ALA A 26 1.24 -6.66 -0.19
C ALA A 26 0.69 -5.29 0.19
N VAL A 27 0.80 -4.97 1.49
CA VAL A 27 0.43 -3.66 2.05
C VAL A 27 1.65 -3.02 2.69
N VAL A 28 2.06 -1.85 2.18
CA VAL A 28 3.20 -1.10 2.71
C VAL A 28 2.71 0.10 3.52
N PHE A 29 3.18 0.21 4.75
CA PHE A 29 2.93 1.36 5.61
C PHE A 29 4.00 2.42 5.37
N LEU A 30 3.56 3.65 5.10
CA LEU A 30 4.43 4.80 4.87
C LEU A 30 4.08 5.89 5.88
N GLU A 31 5.08 6.59 6.40
CA GLU A 31 4.86 7.73 7.30
C GLU A 31 4.14 8.88 6.58
N GLU A 32 4.44 9.09 5.30
CA GLU A 32 3.80 10.09 4.46
C GLU A 32 3.61 9.60 3.02
N ILE A 33 2.46 9.94 2.43
CA ILE A 33 2.21 9.72 1.00
C ILE A 33 2.68 10.96 0.23
N PRO A 34 3.63 10.83 -0.72
CA PRO A 34 4.14 11.96 -1.48
C PRO A 34 3.03 12.65 -2.28
N LYS A 35 2.95 13.97 -2.12
CA LYS A 35 1.98 14.84 -2.79
C LYS A 35 2.69 15.83 -3.69
N THR A 36 1.99 16.27 -4.72
CA THR A 36 2.34 17.42 -5.58
C THR A 36 2.10 18.73 -4.84
N SER A 37 2.61 19.84 -5.38
CA SER A 37 2.42 21.19 -4.82
C SER A 37 0.94 21.60 -4.64
N VAL A 38 0.01 20.93 -5.34
CA VAL A 38 -1.45 21.13 -5.21
C VAL A 38 -2.15 20.03 -4.40
N GLY A 39 -1.39 19.21 -3.67
CA GLY A 39 -1.91 18.18 -2.78
C GLY A 39 -2.33 16.86 -3.43
N LYS A 40 -2.23 16.72 -4.77
CA LYS A 40 -2.54 15.45 -5.46
C LYS A 40 -1.45 14.42 -5.22
N PHE A 41 -1.82 13.14 -5.16
CA PHE A 41 -0.86 12.04 -5.01
C PHE A 41 0.14 11.97 -6.16
N LEU A 42 1.43 11.96 -5.82
CA LEU A 42 2.51 11.84 -6.78
C LEU A 42 2.89 10.36 -6.95
N LYS A 43 2.11 9.65 -7.78
CA LYS A 43 2.27 8.20 -8.00
C LYS A 43 3.65 7.80 -8.56
N ALA A 44 4.31 8.67 -9.32
CA ALA A 44 5.66 8.40 -9.81
C ALA A 44 6.63 8.24 -8.64
N LYS A 45 6.70 9.26 -7.79
CA LYS A 45 7.56 9.24 -6.59
C LYS A 45 7.17 8.15 -5.59
N LEU A 46 5.87 7.88 -5.43
CA LEU A 46 5.39 6.78 -4.59
C LEU A 46 5.93 5.43 -5.09
N ARG A 47 5.89 5.17 -6.41
CA ARG A 47 6.45 3.93 -6.97
C ARG A 47 7.95 3.84 -6.76
N ASP A 48 8.68 4.93 -6.92
CA ASP A 48 10.12 4.94 -6.67
C ASP A 48 10.45 4.64 -5.20
N ASN A 49 9.71 5.27 -4.26
CA ASN A 49 9.90 5.05 -2.82
C ASN A 49 9.56 3.61 -2.38
N VAL A 50 8.56 2.99 -3.02
CA VAL A 50 8.12 1.63 -2.67
C VAL A 50 8.89 0.56 -3.45
N ALA A 51 9.58 0.91 -4.54
CA ALA A 51 10.32 -0.05 -5.36
C ALA A 51 11.46 -0.76 -4.60
N GLU A 52 12.04 -0.12 -3.58
CA GLU A 52 13.07 -0.74 -2.73
C GLU A 52 12.46 -1.65 -1.64
N ILE A 53 11.26 -1.30 -1.16
CA ILE A 53 10.56 -2.01 -0.08
C ILE A 53 9.81 -3.23 -0.63
N TYR A 54 9.29 -3.13 -1.85
CA TYR A 54 8.57 -4.20 -2.51
C TYR A 54 9.54 -5.02 -3.37
N PRO A 55 9.99 -6.21 -2.90
CA PRO A 55 10.89 -7.04 -3.68
C PRO A 55 10.19 -7.44 -4.97
N LYS A 56 10.82 -7.08 -6.09
CA LYS A 56 10.39 -7.36 -7.47
C LYS A 56 10.25 -8.86 -7.80
N SER A 57 10.45 -9.77 -6.84
CA SER A 57 10.43 -11.23 -7.04
C SER A 57 9.02 -11.84 -7.16
N LEU A 58 7.98 -11.02 -7.16
CA LEU A 58 6.58 -11.41 -7.33
C LEU A 58 5.99 -11.05 -8.71
N VAL A 59 6.85 -10.85 -9.71
CA VAL A 59 6.45 -10.77 -11.13
C VAL A 59 7.26 -11.77 -11.95
#